data_AF-A0A8G0KUP1-F1
#
_entry.id   AF-A0A8G0KUP1-F1
#
_cell.length_a   1.000
_cell.length_b   1.000
_cell.length_c   1.000
_cell.angle_alpha   90.00
_cell.angle_beta   90.00
_cell.angle_gamma   90.00
#
_symmetry.space_group_name_H-M   'P 1'
#
loop_
_entity.id
_entity.type
_entity.pdbx_description
1 polymer ?
#
loop_
_entity_poly.entity_id
_entity_poly.type
_entity_poly.pdbx_seq_one_letter_code
_entity_poly.pdbx_strand_id
1 'polypeptide(L)'
;MLEYFVEKNEFNPKHQIEGIEFTDTIIPFINSSKFYKNCHAILDLAHKNQKGLSFRPYEALGLKIKLITNNSDIVNYDFYHPNNIFIFEEINTDKLIEFLKSPYHELPKEIYFKYSQKNWIDNIINY
;
A
#
# COMPACT_ATOMS: atom_id res chain seq x y z
N MET A 1 21.18 9.80 35.01
CA MET A 1 19.90 9.19 34.58
C MET A 1 19.52 9.75 33.19
N LEU A 2 20.46 9.65 32.23
CA LEU A 2 20.34 10.17 30.86
C LEU A 2 21.14 9.28 29.87
N GLU A 3 21.50 8.06 30.28
CA GLU A 3 22.42 7.17 29.52
C GLU A 3 21.81 5.79 29.23
N TYR A 4 20.53 5.58 29.49
CA TYR A 4 19.85 4.33 29.15
C TYR A 4 18.81 4.62 28.06
N PHE A 5 18.87 3.86 26.95
CA PHE A 5 17.96 3.84 25.78
C PHE A 5 18.36 4.61 24.52
N VAL A 6 19.65 4.61 24.15
CA VAL A 6 20.02 4.66 22.71
C VAL A 6 21.06 3.58 22.41
N GLU A 7 20.72 2.31 22.65
CA GLU A 7 21.20 1.28 21.72
C GLU A 7 20.31 1.38 20.48
N LYS A 8 20.66 2.34 19.60
CA LYS A 8 20.37 2.15 18.19
C LYS A 8 21.15 0.90 17.80
N ASN A 9 20.48 -0.24 17.79
CA ASN A 9 20.85 -1.29 16.86
C ASN A 9 20.84 -0.61 15.49
N GLU A 10 22.02 -0.24 15.02
CA GLU A 10 22.21 0.25 13.67
C GLU A 10 21.59 -0.82 12.76
N PHE A 11 20.49 -0.48 12.10
CA PHE A 11 19.93 -1.32 11.06
C PHE A 11 21.05 -1.46 10.02
N ASN A 12 21.77 -2.58 10.07
CA ASN A 12 22.88 -2.84 9.18
C ASN A 12 22.29 -3.43 7.90
N PRO A 13 22.20 -2.66 6.79
CA PRO A 13 21.55 -3.11 5.54
C PRO A 13 22.26 -4.29 4.86
N LYS A 14 23.30 -4.85 5.50
CA LYS A 14 24.15 -5.93 4.97
C LYS A 14 23.58 -7.34 5.12
N HIS A 15 22.43 -7.54 5.77
CA HIS A 15 21.71 -8.81 5.61
C HIS A 15 20.90 -8.72 4.31
N GLN A 16 21.52 -9.12 3.20
CA GLN A 16 20.81 -9.35 1.95
C GLN A 16 19.84 -10.50 2.16
N ILE A 17 18.56 -10.19 2.30
CA ILE A 17 17.51 -11.19 2.26
C ILE A 17 17.26 -11.49 0.78
N GLU A 18 17.41 -12.77 0.39
CA GLU A 18 17.17 -13.18 -0.99
C GLU A 18 15.76 -12.75 -1.44
N GLY A 19 15.68 -12.11 -2.61
CA GLY A 19 14.43 -11.58 -3.14
C GLY A 19 13.97 -10.23 -2.56
N ILE A 20 14.74 -9.62 -1.65
CA ILE A 20 14.46 -8.26 -1.13
C ILE A 20 15.58 -7.30 -1.53
N GLU A 21 15.22 -6.29 -2.31
CA GLU A 21 16.10 -5.17 -2.64
C GLU A 21 15.85 -4.00 -1.68
N PHE A 22 16.90 -3.56 -0.99
CA PHE A 22 16.86 -2.39 -0.11
C PHE A 22 17.46 -1.18 -0.81
N THR A 23 16.88 0.00 -0.57
CA THR A 23 17.43 1.27 -1.07
C THR A 23 17.36 2.34 0.01
N ASP A 24 18.43 3.11 0.15
CA ASP A 24 18.54 4.34 0.95
C ASP A 24 18.33 5.60 0.11
N THR A 25 18.17 5.43 -1.21
CA THR A 25 17.98 6.52 -2.15
C THR A 25 16.54 7.01 -2.09
N ILE A 26 16.36 8.32 -1.95
CA ILE A 26 15.04 8.94 -2.06
C ILE A 26 14.56 8.76 -3.50
N ILE A 27 13.43 8.09 -3.67
CA ILE A 27 12.76 7.93 -4.97
C ILE A 27 11.74 9.07 -5.11
N PRO A 28 11.95 10.04 -6.03
CA PRO A 28 10.95 11.06 -6.29
C PRO A 28 9.64 10.42 -6.75
N PHE A 29 8.50 10.96 -6.30
CA PHE A 29 7.18 10.43 -6.65
C PHE A 29 6.98 10.25 -8.15
N ILE A 30 7.48 11.18 -8.99
CA ILE A 30 7.39 11.09 -10.45
C ILE A 30 8.03 9.81 -11.03
N ASN A 31 9.02 9.25 -10.32
CA ASN A 31 9.72 8.03 -10.72
C ASN A 31 9.09 6.75 -10.14
N SER A 32 8.16 6.85 -9.18
CA SER A 32 7.49 5.70 -8.55
C SER A 32 6.80 4.80 -9.58
N SER A 33 6.23 5.40 -10.64
CA SER A 33 5.60 4.71 -11.77
C SER A 33 6.48 3.65 -12.43
N LYS A 34 7.81 3.81 -12.41
CA LYS A 34 8.76 2.83 -12.96
C LYS A 34 8.71 1.50 -12.20
N PHE A 35 8.51 1.56 -10.89
CA PHE A 35 8.42 0.38 -10.03
C PHE A 35 7.05 -0.28 -10.12
N TYR A 36 5.99 0.52 -10.30
CA TYR A 36 4.63 0.00 -10.38
C TYR A 36 4.35 -0.79 -11.67
N LYS A 37 5.00 -0.46 -12.80
CA LYS A 37 4.75 -1.10 -14.10
C LYS A 37 4.83 -2.63 -14.11
N ASN A 38 5.68 -3.21 -13.27
CA ASN A 38 5.90 -4.66 -13.19
C ASN A 38 5.48 -5.24 -11.83
N CYS A 39 4.75 -4.46 -11.03
CA CYS A 39 4.38 -4.84 -9.69
C CYS A 39 3.07 -5.66 -9.69
N HIS A 40 3.06 -6.78 -8.98
CA HIS A 40 1.86 -7.60 -8.79
C HIS A 40 0.96 -7.07 -7.67
N ALA A 41 1.56 -6.52 -6.61
CA ALA A 41 0.86 -5.97 -5.47
C ALA A 41 1.72 -4.95 -4.71
N ILE A 42 1.07 -3.93 -4.15
CA ILE A 42 1.69 -2.96 -3.23
C ILE A 42 1.52 -3.46 -1.80
N LEU A 43 2.60 -3.45 -1.03
CA LEU A 43 2.56 -3.67 0.43
C LEU A 43 2.40 -2.33 1.16
N ASP A 44 1.41 -2.27 2.05
CA ASP A 44 1.09 -1.13 2.92
C ASP A 44 1.08 -1.57 4.38
N LEU A 45 2.03 -1.05 5.16
CA LEU A 45 2.15 -1.36 6.59
C LEU A 45 1.71 -0.12 7.38
N ALA A 46 0.44 -0.07 7.73
CA ALA A 46 -0.11 0.98 8.58
C ALA A 46 0.48 0.90 10.01
N HIS A 47 0.84 2.05 10.54
CA HIS A 47 1.23 2.19 11.94
C HIS A 47 0.02 1.94 12.84
N LYS A 48 0.25 1.30 14.00
CA LYS A 48 -0.81 0.99 15.00
C LYS A 48 -1.65 2.19 15.44
N ASN A 49 -1.09 3.39 15.36
CA ASN A 49 -1.76 4.64 15.76
C ASN A 49 -2.28 5.46 14.57
N GLN A 50 -2.12 4.98 13.34
CA GLN A 50 -2.66 5.65 12.16
C GLN A 50 -4.18 5.52 12.16
N LYS A 51 -4.87 6.63 11.90
CA LYS A 51 -6.32 6.64 11.66
C LYS A 51 -6.57 6.90 10.18
N GLY A 52 -7.42 6.09 9.57
CA GLY A 52 -7.68 6.16 8.13
C GLY A 52 -6.56 5.60 7.27
N LEU A 53 -6.68 5.80 5.97
CA LEU A 53 -5.79 5.21 4.96
C LEU A 53 -4.55 6.06 4.69
N SER A 54 -3.45 5.38 4.35
CA SER A 54 -2.27 6.03 3.76
C SER A 54 -2.53 6.39 2.28
N PHE A 55 -1.51 6.83 1.54
CA PHE A 55 -1.64 7.02 0.10
C PHE A 55 -1.58 5.71 -0.70
N ARG A 56 -0.99 4.63 -0.16
CA ARG A 56 -0.80 3.36 -0.89
C ARG A 56 -2.11 2.73 -1.38
N PRO A 57 -3.20 2.72 -0.59
CA PRO A 57 -4.49 2.23 -1.08
C PRO A 57 -5.01 2.98 -2.32
N TYR A 58 -4.84 4.30 -2.36
CA TYR A 58 -5.31 5.11 -3.49
C TYR A 58 -4.42 4.95 -4.72
N GLU A 59 -3.10 4.80 -4.54
CA GLU A 59 -2.19 4.46 -5.64
C GLU A 59 -2.53 3.09 -6.23
N ALA A 60 -2.75 2.07 -5.39
CA ALA A 60 -3.16 0.74 -5.81
C ALA A 60 -4.47 0.78 -6.61
N LEU A 61 -5.47 1.53 -6.12
CA LEU A 61 -6.73 1.76 -6.82
C LEU A 61 -6.51 2.43 -8.19
N GLY A 62 -5.79 3.56 -8.23
CA GLY A 62 -5.57 4.32 -9.48
C GLY A 62 -4.76 3.56 -10.53
N LEU A 63 -3.84 2.69 -10.09
CA LEU A 63 -3.01 1.86 -10.97
C LEU A 63 -3.63 0.51 -11.30
N LYS A 64 -4.75 0.15 -10.67
CA LYS A 64 -5.38 -1.18 -10.76
C LYS A 64 -4.42 -2.32 -10.40
N ILE A 65 -3.62 -2.08 -9.35
CA ILE A 65 -2.69 -3.05 -8.78
C ILE A 65 -3.28 -3.55 -7.46
N LYS A 66 -3.04 -4.82 -7.13
CA LYS A 66 -3.49 -5.38 -5.84
C LYS A 66 -2.83 -4.67 -4.66
N LEU A 67 -3.51 -4.66 -3.53
CA LEU A 67 -2.99 -4.14 -2.26
C LEU A 67 -2.90 -5.25 -1.23
N ILE A 68 -1.81 -5.29 -0.48
CA ILE A 68 -1.63 -6.10 0.72
C ILE A 68 -1.47 -5.13 1.89
N THR A 69 -2.36 -5.16 2.88
CA THR A 69 -2.36 -4.20 3.98
C THR A 69 -2.71 -4.83 5.32
N ASN A 70 -2.19 -4.27 6.42
CA ASN A 70 -2.63 -4.57 7.78
C ASN A 70 -3.66 -3.55 8.32
N ASN A 71 -4.10 -2.60 7.49
CA ASN A 71 -5.13 -1.62 7.86
C ASN A 71 -6.52 -2.20 7.60
N SER A 72 -7.15 -2.75 8.64
CA SER A 72 -8.47 -3.38 8.53
C SER A 72 -9.59 -2.38 8.26
N ASP A 73 -9.41 -1.08 8.54
CA ASP A 73 -10.44 -0.05 8.28
C ASP A 73 -10.79 0.06 6.79
N ILE A 74 -9.92 -0.41 5.91
CA ILE A 74 -10.10 -0.35 4.45
C ILE A 74 -11.38 -1.06 3.98
N VAL A 75 -11.91 -2.03 4.73
CA VAL A 75 -13.18 -2.72 4.40
C VAL A 75 -14.37 -1.78 4.34
N ASN A 76 -14.29 -0.62 5.01
CA ASN A 76 -15.37 0.36 5.08
C ASN A 76 -15.40 1.31 3.87
N TYR A 77 -14.45 1.18 2.95
CA TYR A 77 -14.36 2.00 1.75
C TYR A 77 -15.07 1.32 0.60
N ASP A 78 -15.78 2.09 -0.24
CA ASP A 78 -16.60 1.58 -1.34
C ASP A 78 -15.79 0.94 -2.48
N PHE A 79 -14.47 1.15 -2.51
CA PHE A 79 -13.56 0.48 -3.43
C PHE A 79 -12.98 -0.85 -2.90
N TYR A 80 -13.37 -1.29 -1.70
CA TYR A 80 -12.92 -2.57 -1.16
C TYR A 80 -13.47 -3.74 -2.00
N HIS A 81 -12.57 -4.62 -2.43
CA HIS A 81 -12.91 -5.90 -3.02
C HIS A 81 -11.87 -6.95 -2.63
N PRO A 82 -12.26 -8.16 -2.18
CA PRO A 82 -11.32 -9.17 -1.67
C PRO A 82 -10.33 -9.69 -2.72
N ASN A 83 -10.67 -9.62 -4.02
CA ASN A 83 -9.70 -9.94 -5.09
C ASN A 83 -8.69 -8.82 -5.35
N ASN A 84 -8.93 -7.61 -4.86
CA ASN A 84 -8.05 -6.46 -5.06
C ASN A 84 -7.23 -6.14 -3.82
N ILE A 85 -7.75 -6.45 -2.63
CA ILE A 85 -7.18 -6.05 -1.35
C ILE A 85 -7.12 -7.26 -0.42
N PHE A 86 -5.90 -7.64 -0.04
CA PHE A 86 -5.62 -8.65 0.97
C PHE A 86 -5.33 -7.97 2.30
N ILE A 87 -6.14 -8.28 3.31
CA ILE A 87 -5.97 -7.75 4.68
C ILE A 87 -5.37 -8.84 5.54
N PHE A 88 -4.33 -8.51 6.30
CA PHE A 88 -3.67 -9.46 7.19
C PHE A 88 -3.46 -8.89 8.60
N GLU A 89 -3.77 -9.70 9.61
CA GLU A 89 -3.32 -9.51 10.99
C GLU A 89 -2.10 -10.42 11.25
N GLU A 90 -2.18 -11.66 10.76
CA GLU A 90 -1.08 -12.62 10.68
C GLU A 90 -0.93 -13.10 9.24
N ILE A 91 0.30 -13.42 8.82
CA ILE A 91 0.57 -13.81 7.44
C ILE A 91 0.30 -15.31 7.27
N ASN A 92 -0.69 -15.63 6.43
CA ASN A 92 -0.89 -16.96 5.87
C ASN A 92 -0.40 -16.99 4.43
N THR A 93 0.73 -17.67 4.19
CA THR A 93 1.41 -17.69 2.90
C THR A 93 0.58 -18.32 1.79
N ASP A 94 -0.16 -19.39 2.07
CA ASP A 94 -0.98 -20.08 1.07
C ASP A 94 -2.10 -19.17 0.54
N LYS A 95 -2.81 -18.50 1.47
CA LYS A 95 -3.85 -17.52 1.11
C LYS A 95 -3.28 -16.32 0.37
N LEU A 96 -2.10 -15.86 0.76
CA LEU A 96 -1.42 -14.75 0.07
C LEU A 96 -1.06 -15.14 -1.38
N ILE A 97 -0.53 -16.36 -1.58
CA ILE A 97 -0.20 -16.87 -2.91
C ILE A 97 -1.47 -17.01 -3.76
N GLU A 98 -2.57 -17.52 -3.21
CA GLU A 98 -3.86 -17.62 -3.88
C GLU A 98 -4.37 -16.24 -4.30
N PHE A 99 -4.33 -15.26 -3.37
CA PHE A 99 -4.70 -13.88 -3.65
C PHE A 99 -3.86 -13.26 -4.76
N LEU A 100 -2.54 -13.46 -4.76
CA LEU A 100 -1.65 -12.91 -5.78
C LEU A 100 -1.93 -13.51 -7.17
N LYS A 101 -2.36 -14.77 -7.23
CA LYS A 101 -2.71 -15.47 -8.49
C LYS A 101 -4.12 -15.12 -9.00
N SER A 102 -5.01 -14.66 -8.14
CA SER A 102 -6.38 -14.33 -8.55
C SER A 102 -6.39 -13.09 -9.47
N PRO A 103 -7.31 -12.99 -10.44
CA PRO A 103 -7.38 -11.82 -11.30
C PRO A 103 -7.80 -10.57 -10.49
N TYR A 104 -7.32 -9.40 -10.91
CA TYR A 104 -7.84 -8.13 -10.41
C TYR A 104 -9.32 -7.99 -10.81
N HIS A 105 -10.16 -7.55 -9.87
CA HIS A 105 -11.57 -7.27 -10.08
C HIS A 105 -11.75 -5.80 -10.49
N GLU A 106 -12.23 -5.58 -11.72
CA GLU A 106 -12.50 -4.24 -12.22
C GLU A 106 -13.68 -3.60 -11.46
N LEU A 107 -13.46 -2.41 -10.90
CA LEU A 107 -14.50 -1.66 -10.20
C LEU A 107 -15.33 -0.77 -11.16
N PRO A 108 -16.50 -0.27 -10.73
CA PRO A 108 -17.24 0.74 -11.48
C PRO A 108 -16.39 2.00 -11.74
N LYS A 109 -16.53 2.61 -12.92
CA LYS A 109 -15.76 3.79 -13.34
C LYS A 109 -15.92 4.98 -12.40
N GLU A 110 -17.09 5.08 -11.79
CA GLU A 110 -17.50 6.12 -10.86
C GLU A 110 -16.64 6.08 -9.60
N ILE A 111 -16.22 4.90 -9.14
CA ILE A 111 -15.33 4.74 -7.99
C ILE A 111 -13.95 5.29 -8.31
N TYR A 112 -13.35 4.90 -9.45
CA TYR A 112 -12.04 5.45 -9.84
C TYR A 112 -12.10 6.96 -10.04
N PHE A 113 -13.19 7.46 -10.63
CA PHE A 113 -13.39 8.90 -10.79
C PHE A 113 -13.50 9.59 -9.43
N LYS A 114 -14.28 9.04 -8.49
CA LYS A 114 -14.48 9.57 -7.13
C LYS A 114 -13.14 9.83 -6.42
N TYR A 115 -12.21 8.87 -6.50
CA TYR A 115 -10.89 8.95 -5.86
C TYR A 115 -9.79 9.52 -6.76
N SER A 116 -10.12 10.00 -7.95
CA SER A 116 -9.15 10.67 -8.82
C SER A 116 -8.69 12.00 -8.21
N GLN A 117 -7.43 12.37 -8.46
CA GLN A 117 -6.88 13.66 -8.02
C GLN A 117 -7.73 14.82 -8.53
N LYS A 118 -8.19 14.74 -9.78
CA LYS A 118 -9.06 15.76 -10.39
C LYS A 118 -10.35 15.93 -9.59
N ASN A 119 -11.09 14.85 -9.36
CA ASN A 119 -12.36 14.92 -8.65
C ASN A 119 -12.19 15.34 -7.19
N TRP A 120 -11.09 14.95 -6.55
CA TRP A 120 -10.76 15.41 -5.20
C TRP A 120 -10.57 16.93 -5.14
N ILE A 121 -9.84 17.52 -6.10
CA ILE A 121 -9.68 18.98 -6.21
C ILE A 121 -11.03 19.64 -6.49
N ASP A 122 -11.80 19.12 -7.44
CA ASP A 122 -13.11 19.66 -7.82
C ASP A 122 -14.07 19.65 -6.62
N ASN A 123 -14.05 18.60 -5.78
CA ASN A 123 -14.87 18.55 -4.58
C ASN A 123 -14.45 19.58 -3.51
N ILE A 124 -13.16 19.86 -3.35
CA ILE A 124 -12.71 20.81 -2.32
C ILE A 124 -12.96 22.26 -2.75
N ILE A 125 -12.76 22.57 -4.03
CA ILE A 125 -12.90 23.95 -4.53
C ILE A 125 -14.38 24.34 -4.70
N ASN A 126 -15.25 23.37 -5.01
CA ASN A 126 -16.69 23.60 -5.15
C ASN A 126 -17.49 23.38 -3.86
N TYR A 127 -16.79 23.26 -2.72
CA TYR A 127 -17.36 23.28 -1.36
C TYR A 127 -17.38 24.71 -0.81
#